data_AF-A0A539CX26-F1
#
_entry.id   AF-A0A539CX26-F1
#
_cell.length_a   1.000
_cell.length_b   1.000
_cell.length_c   1.000
_cell.angle_alpha   90.00
_cell.angle_beta   90.00
_cell.angle_gamma   90.00
#
_symmetry.space_group_name_H-M   'P 1'
#
loop_
_entity.id
_entity.type
_entity.pdbx_description
1 polymer ?
#
loop_
_entity_poly.entity_id
_entity_poly.type
_entity_poly.pdbx_seq_one_letter_code
_entity_poly.pdbx_strand_id
1 'polypeptide(L)'
;MVKDPILVGRFGAPHGVGGEVRLQSFTGVPQAIAAYKPLLDASGARQFSIVSLRLLKDNVFLAKIAGVADRASAGALANAGLYVPREALSAVEEEEFYAADLIGLAVLTEAGDAFGKVADVLNFGGGDILEIARAGSGETLLLPFKKEIFPRVDLEAGRLTVVPPLEVEAKPSCPMDRRSMWTATVFTLFPEMFPGPLGLALSGEAMSRAIWVLSVRDIRANGLGRHRAVDDTPAGGGPGMVIRADVLGASLDAGLDADDRRPRLLLSPRGAPFTQTRARALASGEGVVLICGRFEGVDERVIAARNLEEISIGDYVLSGGEIAAMVVLDACVRLLPGVMGKQASGAEESFEAKLLEYPHFTRPRAWEGLEIPEVLLSGDHAKIKAWREAEALKITHERRPDLLKRK
;
A
#
# COMPACT_ATOMS: atom_id res chain seq x y z
N MET A 1 -10.34 -22.46 -32.24
CA MET A 1 -10.01 -21.05 -32.54
C MET A 1 -8.62 -21.03 -33.13
N VAL A 2 -8.43 -20.47 -34.34
CA VAL A 2 -7.09 -20.30 -34.92
C VAL A 2 -6.38 -19.27 -34.04
N LYS A 3 -5.45 -19.72 -33.20
CA LYS A 3 -4.76 -18.85 -32.23
C LYS A 3 -3.79 -17.95 -32.97
N ASP A 4 -3.81 -16.66 -32.65
CA ASP A 4 -2.93 -15.65 -33.23
C ASP A 4 -1.45 -16.03 -33.07
N PRO A 5 -0.59 -15.66 -34.04
CA PRO A 5 0.85 -15.89 -33.94
C PRO A 5 1.42 -15.14 -32.73
N ILE A 6 2.29 -15.80 -31.96
CA ILE A 6 2.77 -15.28 -30.67
C ILE A 6 4.07 -14.50 -30.86
N LEU A 7 4.10 -13.24 -30.40
CA LEU A 7 5.29 -12.39 -30.44
C LEU A 7 6.33 -12.91 -29.44
N VAL A 8 7.45 -13.45 -29.94
CA VAL A 8 8.54 -14.01 -29.12
C VAL A 8 9.74 -13.08 -29.01
N GLY A 9 9.82 -12.04 -29.84
CA GLY A 9 10.88 -11.04 -29.76
C GLY A 9 10.71 -9.88 -30.74
N ARG A 10 11.61 -8.90 -30.68
CA ARG A 10 11.62 -7.74 -31.58
C ARG A 10 13.04 -7.31 -31.93
N PHE A 11 13.27 -7.03 -33.20
CA PHE A 11 14.53 -6.46 -33.67
C PHE A 11 14.65 -4.98 -33.26
N GLY A 12 15.85 -4.59 -32.87
CA GLY A 12 16.22 -3.22 -32.50
C GLY A 12 17.20 -2.61 -33.51
N ALA A 13 18.05 -1.70 -33.01
CA ALA A 13 18.99 -0.96 -33.86
C ALA A 13 20.09 -1.86 -34.47
N PRO A 14 20.57 -1.55 -35.69
CA PRO A 14 21.69 -2.24 -36.31
C PRO A 14 23.01 -1.93 -35.58
N HIS A 15 23.88 -2.93 -35.50
CA HIS A 15 25.14 -2.86 -34.79
C HIS A 15 26.32 -3.18 -35.72
N GLY A 16 27.33 -2.32 -35.69
CA GLY A 16 28.49 -2.43 -36.56
C GLY A 16 28.14 -2.32 -38.05
N VAL A 17 29.10 -2.76 -38.88
CA VAL A 17 28.99 -2.81 -40.36
C VAL A 17 28.69 -4.21 -40.88
N GLY A 18 28.92 -5.24 -40.07
CA GLY A 18 28.76 -6.65 -40.45
C GLY A 18 27.33 -7.19 -40.39
N GLY A 19 26.30 -6.34 -40.46
CA GLY A 19 24.90 -6.76 -40.54
C GLY A 19 24.34 -7.46 -39.29
N GLU A 20 24.86 -7.16 -38.10
CA GLU A 20 24.27 -7.61 -36.84
C GLU A 20 23.17 -6.64 -36.39
N VAL A 21 22.17 -7.15 -35.68
CA VAL A 21 21.04 -6.37 -35.18
C VAL A 21 20.78 -6.68 -33.71
N ARG A 22 20.37 -5.67 -32.94
CA ARG A 22 19.88 -5.94 -31.58
C ARG A 22 18.59 -6.76 -31.65
N LEU A 23 18.40 -7.69 -30.73
CA LEU A 23 17.21 -8.51 -30.62
C LEU A 23 16.77 -8.57 -29.17
N GLN A 24 15.58 -8.04 -28.88
CA GLN A 24 14.96 -8.19 -27.58
C GLN A 24 14.13 -9.48 -27.59
N SER A 25 14.40 -10.38 -26.66
CA SER A 25 13.66 -11.63 -26.46
C SER A 25 12.57 -11.45 -25.42
N PHE A 26 11.38 -11.99 -25.70
CA PHE A 26 10.24 -12.03 -24.78
C PHE A 26 9.94 -13.45 -24.29
N THR A 27 10.81 -14.40 -24.60
CA THR A 27 10.69 -15.80 -24.14
C THR A 27 11.08 -15.93 -22.67
N GLY A 28 10.44 -16.84 -21.93
CA GLY A 28 10.72 -17.07 -20.51
C GLY A 28 12.18 -17.48 -20.22
N VAL A 29 12.82 -18.17 -21.17
CA VAL A 29 14.28 -18.36 -21.22
C VAL A 29 14.81 -17.57 -22.41
N PRO A 30 15.36 -16.35 -22.22
CA PRO A 30 15.62 -15.41 -23.32
C PRO A 30 16.42 -15.96 -24.51
N GLN A 31 17.34 -16.90 -24.25
CA GLN A 31 18.18 -17.53 -25.28
C GLN A 31 17.43 -18.55 -26.15
N ALA A 32 16.30 -19.07 -25.68
CA ALA A 32 15.50 -20.07 -26.39
C ALA A 32 14.87 -19.51 -27.68
N ILE A 33 14.82 -18.17 -27.84
CA ILE A 33 14.32 -17.52 -29.07
C ILE A 33 15.00 -18.06 -30.35
N ALA A 34 16.27 -18.45 -30.29
CA ALA A 34 17.00 -19.01 -31.43
C ALA A 34 16.60 -20.45 -31.79
N ALA A 35 15.94 -21.17 -30.88
CA ALA A 35 15.52 -22.55 -31.09
C ALA A 35 14.14 -22.66 -31.77
N TYR A 36 13.28 -21.64 -31.65
CA TYR A 36 11.96 -21.65 -32.26
C TYR A 36 12.03 -21.57 -33.80
N LYS A 37 11.21 -22.39 -34.46
CA LYS A 37 11.08 -22.41 -35.93
C LYS A 37 9.62 -22.71 -36.32
N PRO A 38 9.04 -22.01 -37.31
CA PRO A 38 9.59 -20.83 -38.00
C PRO A 38 9.46 -19.56 -37.14
N LEU A 39 10.43 -18.65 -37.26
CA LEU A 39 10.29 -17.26 -36.79
C LEU A 39 9.76 -16.42 -37.95
N LEU A 40 8.60 -15.79 -37.79
CA LEU A 40 7.89 -15.08 -38.83
C LEU A 40 7.76 -13.59 -38.50
N ASP A 41 7.45 -12.77 -39.49
CA ASP A 41 6.95 -11.40 -39.27
C ASP A 41 5.45 -11.42 -38.92
N ALA A 42 4.88 -10.24 -38.61
CA ALA A 42 3.47 -10.11 -38.25
C ALA A 42 2.51 -10.57 -39.36
N SER A 43 2.95 -10.51 -40.62
CA SER A 43 2.14 -10.94 -41.77
C SER A 43 2.23 -12.45 -42.07
N GLY A 44 3.21 -13.15 -41.48
CA GLY A 44 3.56 -14.52 -41.83
C GLY A 44 4.28 -14.68 -43.17
N ALA A 45 4.46 -13.60 -43.94
CA ALA A 45 5.06 -13.65 -45.27
C ALA A 45 6.58 -13.75 -45.24
N ARG A 46 7.23 -13.28 -44.17
CA ARG A 46 8.69 -13.24 -44.06
C ARG A 46 9.17 -14.13 -42.93
N GLN A 47 10.05 -15.07 -43.24
CA GLN A 47 10.70 -15.93 -42.26
C GLN A 47 12.11 -15.45 -41.93
N PHE A 48 12.46 -15.52 -40.66
CA PHE A 48 13.77 -15.18 -40.12
C PHE A 48 14.48 -16.42 -39.60
N SER A 49 15.80 -16.44 -39.73
CA SER A 49 16.66 -17.49 -39.17
C SER A 49 17.82 -16.85 -38.45
N ILE A 50 17.93 -17.11 -37.14
CA ILE A 50 19.01 -16.61 -36.30
C ILE A 50 20.22 -17.52 -36.49
N VAL A 51 21.32 -16.97 -37.03
CA VAL A 51 22.59 -17.66 -37.30
C VAL A 51 23.47 -17.68 -36.06
N SER A 52 23.52 -16.55 -35.34
CA SER A 52 24.22 -16.44 -34.06
C SER A 52 23.50 -15.48 -33.14
N LEU A 53 23.63 -15.71 -31.84
CA LEU A 53 22.99 -14.92 -30.79
C LEU A 53 23.99 -14.72 -29.65
N ARG A 54 24.33 -13.47 -29.34
CA ARG A 54 25.25 -13.10 -28.26
C ARG A 54 24.56 -12.18 -27.27
N LEU A 55 24.61 -12.52 -25.98
CA LEU A 55 23.99 -11.70 -24.93
C LEU A 55 24.70 -10.34 -24.80
N LEU A 56 23.92 -9.26 -24.75
CA LEU A 56 24.43 -7.93 -24.41
C LEU A 56 24.08 -7.57 -22.96
N LYS A 57 22.79 -7.54 -22.63
CA LYS A 57 22.28 -7.19 -21.30
C LYS A 57 20.84 -7.69 -21.14
N ASP A 58 20.51 -8.26 -19.98
CA ASP A 58 19.18 -8.76 -19.61
C ASP A 58 18.60 -9.69 -20.70
N ASN A 59 17.53 -9.26 -21.38
CA ASN A 59 16.88 -10.03 -22.46
C ASN A 59 17.24 -9.52 -23.86
N VAL A 60 18.28 -8.68 -23.97
CA VAL A 60 18.74 -8.07 -25.23
C VAL A 60 19.99 -8.77 -25.72
N PHE A 61 19.93 -9.22 -26.96
CA PHE A 61 20.98 -9.92 -27.67
C PHE A 61 21.47 -9.12 -28.87
N LEU A 62 22.63 -9.50 -29.36
CA LEU A 62 23.11 -9.21 -30.68
C LEU A 62 22.91 -10.44 -31.54
N ALA A 63 22.09 -10.32 -32.58
CA ALA A 63 21.71 -11.40 -33.46
C ALA A 63 22.30 -11.20 -34.87
N LYS A 64 22.83 -12.28 -35.44
CA LYS A 64 23.13 -12.36 -36.88
C LYS A 64 21.98 -13.11 -37.55
N ILE A 65 21.38 -12.50 -38.57
CA ILE A 65 20.24 -13.07 -39.29
C ILE A 65 20.69 -13.55 -40.66
N ALA A 66 20.23 -14.74 -41.07
CA ALA A 66 20.53 -15.27 -42.39
C ALA A 66 20.03 -14.29 -43.48
N GLY A 67 20.88 -13.99 -44.46
CA GLY A 67 20.56 -13.04 -45.53
C GLY A 67 20.75 -11.55 -45.17
N VAL A 68 21.17 -11.22 -43.95
CA VAL A 68 21.50 -9.83 -43.55
C VAL A 68 23.01 -9.66 -43.52
N ALA A 69 23.56 -9.04 -44.57
CA ALA A 69 25.00 -8.94 -44.77
C ALA A 69 25.60 -7.63 -44.24
N ASP A 70 24.83 -6.54 -44.23
CA ASP A 70 25.33 -5.19 -44.01
C ASP A 70 24.42 -4.37 -43.07
N ARG A 71 24.90 -3.17 -42.72
CA ARG A 71 24.19 -2.26 -41.81
C ARG A 71 22.82 -1.80 -42.37
N ALA A 72 22.69 -1.66 -43.69
CA ALA A 72 21.47 -1.18 -44.32
C ALA A 72 20.35 -2.24 -44.24
N SER A 73 20.67 -3.48 -44.60
CA SER A 73 19.78 -4.63 -44.48
C SER A 73 19.40 -4.93 -43.03
N ALA A 74 20.32 -4.75 -42.07
CA ALA A 74 20.00 -4.84 -40.64
C ALA A 74 19.08 -3.70 -40.18
N GLY A 75 19.30 -2.48 -40.69
CA GLY A 75 18.43 -1.32 -40.43
C GLY A 75 17.00 -1.52 -40.92
N ALA A 76 16.80 -2.21 -42.04
CA ALA A 76 15.48 -2.54 -42.57
C ALA A 76 14.68 -3.52 -41.68
N LEU A 77 15.32 -4.17 -40.72
CA LEU A 77 14.65 -5.03 -39.73
C LEU A 77 14.29 -4.30 -38.44
N ALA A 78 14.75 -3.05 -38.25
CA ALA A 78 14.52 -2.33 -37.00
C ALA A 78 13.03 -2.24 -36.67
N ASN A 79 12.68 -2.55 -35.41
CA ASN A 79 11.32 -2.64 -34.87
C ASN A 79 10.44 -3.76 -35.42
N ALA A 80 10.91 -4.60 -36.34
CA ALA A 80 10.14 -5.75 -36.80
C ALA A 80 9.99 -6.79 -35.67
N GLY A 81 8.75 -7.23 -35.44
CA GLY A 81 8.43 -8.30 -34.49
C GLY A 81 8.71 -9.67 -35.06
N LEU A 82 9.11 -10.60 -34.19
CA LEU A 82 9.32 -12.01 -34.46
C LEU A 82 8.20 -12.81 -33.83
N TYR A 83 7.50 -13.59 -34.64
CA TYR A 83 6.35 -14.36 -34.25
C TYR A 83 6.55 -15.85 -34.47
N VAL A 84 5.92 -16.67 -33.64
CA VAL A 84 5.92 -18.14 -33.79
C VAL A 84 4.48 -18.61 -33.88
N PRO A 85 4.13 -19.50 -34.84
CA PRO A 85 2.82 -20.15 -34.85
C PRO A 85 2.57 -20.88 -33.53
N ARG A 86 1.35 -20.83 -33.00
CA ARG A 86 1.02 -21.47 -31.72
C ARG A 86 1.43 -22.95 -31.67
N GLU A 87 1.27 -23.65 -32.78
CA GLU A 87 1.58 -25.08 -32.96
C GLU A 87 3.08 -25.40 -32.82
N ALA A 88 3.96 -24.41 -33.01
CA ALA A 88 5.40 -24.56 -32.89
C ALA A 88 5.92 -24.33 -31.45
N LEU A 89 5.03 -23.99 -30.52
CA LEU A 89 5.36 -23.95 -29.09
C LEU A 89 5.28 -25.35 -28.50
N SER A 90 6.18 -25.63 -27.55
CA SER A 90 6.21 -26.91 -26.85
C SER A 90 4.87 -27.24 -26.18
N ALA A 91 4.58 -28.54 -26.05
CA ALA A 91 3.52 -28.97 -25.16
C ALA A 91 3.90 -28.55 -23.72
N VAL A 92 2.92 -28.02 -23.00
CA VAL A 92 3.03 -27.65 -21.58
C VAL A 92 2.56 -28.83 -20.73
N GLU A 93 3.11 -28.96 -19.52
CA GLU A 93 2.61 -29.91 -18.52
C GLU A 93 1.20 -29.51 -18.02
N GLU A 94 0.52 -30.40 -17.29
CA GLU A 94 -0.89 -30.26 -16.90
C GLU A 94 -1.19 -29.03 -16.03
N GLU A 95 -0.16 -28.43 -15.41
CA GLU A 95 -0.25 -27.21 -14.61
C GLU A 95 0.62 -26.06 -15.16
N GLU A 96 1.09 -26.16 -16.41
CA GLU A 96 1.83 -25.10 -17.10
C GLU A 96 0.96 -24.42 -18.15
N PHE A 97 1.07 -23.09 -18.23
CA PHE A 97 0.29 -22.27 -19.16
C PHE A 97 1.19 -21.28 -19.87
N TYR A 98 0.96 -21.06 -21.16
CA TYR A 98 1.56 -19.90 -21.82
C TYR A 98 0.81 -18.65 -21.41
N ALA A 99 1.54 -17.59 -21.03
CA ALA A 99 0.94 -16.29 -20.69
C ALA A 99 -0.03 -15.79 -21.78
N ALA A 100 0.31 -16.00 -23.05
CA ALA A 100 -0.52 -15.63 -24.20
C ALA A 100 -1.88 -16.35 -24.24
N ASP A 101 -2.00 -17.54 -23.64
CA ASP A 101 -3.30 -18.23 -23.54
C ASP A 101 -4.15 -17.73 -22.37
N LEU A 102 -3.54 -17.08 -21.37
CA LEU A 102 -4.24 -16.53 -20.20
C LEU A 102 -4.77 -15.12 -20.47
N ILE A 103 -4.06 -14.31 -21.25
CA ILE A 103 -4.46 -12.95 -21.59
C ILE A 103 -5.78 -12.98 -22.37
N GLY A 104 -6.75 -12.18 -21.92
CA GLY A 104 -8.09 -12.08 -22.51
C GLY A 104 -9.14 -13.04 -21.94
N LEU A 105 -8.75 -14.03 -21.12
CA LEU A 105 -9.71 -14.94 -20.48
C LEU A 105 -10.66 -14.18 -19.54
N ALA A 106 -11.91 -14.60 -19.50
CA ALA A 106 -12.90 -14.07 -18.57
C ALA A 106 -12.63 -14.62 -17.15
N VAL A 107 -12.58 -13.75 -16.16
CA VAL A 107 -12.42 -14.15 -14.76
C VAL A 107 -13.78 -14.12 -14.08
N LEU A 108 -14.17 -15.24 -13.49
CA LEU A 108 -15.46 -15.44 -12.81
C LEU A 108 -15.23 -15.86 -11.36
N THR A 109 -16.12 -15.49 -10.45
CA THR A 109 -16.10 -16.01 -9.06
C THR A 109 -16.55 -17.48 -9.04
N GLU A 110 -16.39 -18.18 -7.91
CA GLU A 110 -16.95 -19.55 -7.74
C GLU A 110 -18.47 -19.60 -7.91
N ALA A 111 -19.18 -18.51 -7.63
CA ALA A 111 -20.61 -18.37 -7.86
C ALA A 111 -20.98 -18.14 -9.34
N GLY A 112 -19.99 -17.91 -10.21
CA GLY A 112 -20.16 -17.64 -11.64
C GLY A 112 -20.33 -16.17 -12.00
N ASP A 113 -20.17 -15.24 -11.05
CA ASP A 113 -20.30 -13.81 -11.29
C ASP A 113 -19.09 -13.26 -12.05
N ALA A 114 -19.33 -12.27 -12.92
CA ALA A 114 -18.27 -11.63 -13.69
C ALA A 114 -17.32 -10.83 -12.78
N PHE A 115 -16.08 -11.28 -12.66
CA PHE A 115 -15.05 -10.63 -11.84
C PHE A 115 -14.18 -9.66 -12.65
N GLY A 116 -13.87 -10.01 -13.89
CA GLY A 116 -13.05 -9.19 -14.80
C GLY A 116 -12.54 -9.95 -16.02
N LYS A 117 -11.48 -9.44 -16.65
CA LYS A 117 -10.71 -10.13 -17.70
C LYS A 117 -9.22 -10.03 -17.42
N VAL A 118 -8.46 -11.05 -17.80
CA VAL A 118 -6.99 -10.98 -17.72
C VAL A 118 -6.49 -9.97 -18.75
N ALA A 119 -5.83 -8.92 -18.27
CA ALA A 119 -5.23 -7.88 -19.08
C ALA A 119 -3.77 -8.20 -19.41
N ASP A 120 -3.01 -8.70 -18.43
CA ASP A 120 -1.58 -9.02 -18.59
C ASP A 120 -1.11 -10.11 -17.59
N VAL A 121 0.06 -10.70 -17.85
CA VAL A 121 0.76 -11.64 -16.96
C VAL A 121 2.14 -11.07 -16.63
N LEU A 122 2.35 -10.73 -15.37
CA LEU A 122 3.55 -10.09 -14.87
C LEU A 122 4.38 -11.06 -14.03
N ASN A 123 5.71 -11.04 -14.16
CA ASN A 123 6.61 -11.80 -13.31
C ASN A 123 7.75 -10.92 -12.80
N PHE A 124 7.76 -10.64 -11.49
CA PHE A 124 8.78 -9.81 -10.81
C PHE A 124 9.77 -10.66 -9.99
N GLY A 125 9.94 -11.94 -10.34
CA GLY A 125 10.87 -12.86 -9.67
C GLY A 125 10.32 -13.52 -8.38
N GLY A 126 9.03 -13.34 -8.08
CA GLY A 126 8.32 -13.94 -6.95
C GLY A 126 7.21 -14.93 -7.33
N GLY A 127 7.12 -15.31 -8.61
CA GLY A 127 6.00 -16.02 -9.22
C GLY A 127 5.18 -15.13 -10.16
N ASP A 128 4.31 -15.74 -10.95
CA ASP A 128 3.46 -15.04 -11.91
C ASP A 128 2.29 -14.34 -11.21
N ILE A 129 1.93 -13.17 -11.72
CA ILE A 129 0.84 -12.31 -11.24
C ILE A 129 -0.04 -11.98 -12.43
N LEU A 130 -1.35 -12.20 -12.31
CA LEU A 130 -2.33 -11.79 -13.30
C LEU A 130 -2.81 -10.36 -13.00
N GLU A 131 -2.75 -9.49 -14.00
CA GLU A 131 -3.45 -8.22 -13.98
C GLU A 131 -4.88 -8.42 -14.48
N ILE A 132 -5.87 -8.13 -13.63
CA ILE A 132 -7.29 -8.33 -13.93
C ILE A 132 -7.97 -6.98 -14.12
N ALA A 133 -8.39 -6.68 -15.35
CA ALA A 133 -9.23 -5.53 -15.65
C ALA A 133 -10.66 -5.78 -15.15
N ARG A 134 -11.11 -4.95 -14.20
CA ARG A 134 -12.45 -5.06 -13.60
C ARG A 134 -13.53 -4.56 -14.57
N ALA A 135 -14.63 -5.30 -14.65
CA ALA A 135 -15.78 -4.87 -15.43
C ALA A 135 -16.45 -3.65 -14.78
N GLY A 136 -16.47 -2.51 -15.49
CA GLY A 136 -17.26 -1.33 -15.12
C GLY A 136 -16.55 -0.25 -14.28
N SER A 137 -15.33 -0.47 -13.75
CA SER A 137 -14.61 0.56 -12.97
C SER A 137 -13.36 1.14 -13.63
N GLY A 138 -12.81 0.52 -14.69
CA GLY A 138 -11.54 0.95 -15.30
C GLY A 138 -10.30 0.70 -14.44
N GLU A 139 -10.47 0.11 -13.25
CA GLU A 139 -9.40 -0.28 -12.33
C GLU A 139 -8.88 -1.68 -12.70
N THR A 140 -7.57 -1.88 -12.56
CA THR A 140 -6.92 -3.19 -12.68
C THR A 140 -6.48 -3.70 -11.32
N LEU A 141 -6.60 -5.00 -11.10
CA LEU A 141 -6.21 -5.68 -9.86
C LEU A 141 -5.09 -6.67 -10.13
N LEU A 142 -4.04 -6.65 -9.32
CA LEU A 142 -2.93 -7.60 -9.42
C LEU A 142 -3.17 -8.77 -8.46
N LEU A 143 -3.32 -9.97 -9.00
CA LEU A 143 -3.56 -11.19 -8.23
C LEU A 143 -2.46 -12.22 -8.48
N PRO A 144 -1.82 -12.79 -7.43
CA PRO A 144 -0.87 -13.88 -7.61
C PRO A 144 -1.52 -15.06 -8.35
N PHE A 145 -0.85 -15.57 -9.39
CA PHE A 145 -1.33 -16.72 -10.15
C PHE A 145 -0.99 -18.02 -9.42
N LYS A 146 -1.80 -18.34 -8.41
CA LYS A 146 -1.66 -19.57 -7.61
C LYS A 146 -2.98 -20.31 -7.53
N LYS A 147 -2.92 -21.62 -7.33
CA LYS A 147 -4.09 -22.51 -7.27
C LYS A 147 -5.09 -22.13 -6.19
N GLU A 148 -4.66 -21.50 -5.10
CA GLU A 148 -5.57 -21.03 -4.05
C GLU A 148 -6.43 -19.84 -4.50
N ILE A 149 -5.90 -18.99 -5.39
CA ILE A 149 -6.60 -17.81 -5.92
C ILE A 149 -7.29 -18.15 -7.24
N PHE A 150 -6.69 -18.98 -8.08
CA PHE A 150 -7.24 -19.43 -9.35
C PHE A 150 -7.37 -20.96 -9.34
N PRO A 151 -8.36 -21.53 -8.63
CA PRO A 151 -8.49 -22.97 -8.48
C PRO A 151 -8.84 -23.71 -9.78
N ARG A 152 -9.34 -23.00 -10.79
CA ARG A 152 -9.71 -23.59 -12.08
C ARG A 152 -9.33 -22.68 -13.24
N VAL A 153 -8.62 -23.27 -14.21
CA VAL A 153 -8.26 -22.67 -15.49
C VAL A 153 -8.89 -23.50 -16.59
N ASP A 154 -9.85 -22.93 -17.32
CA ASP A 154 -10.59 -23.59 -18.39
C ASP A 154 -10.31 -22.84 -19.70
N LEU A 155 -9.23 -23.26 -20.38
CA LEU A 155 -8.78 -22.63 -21.62
C LEU A 155 -9.76 -22.86 -22.78
N GLU A 156 -10.49 -23.99 -22.78
CA GLU A 156 -11.45 -24.29 -23.85
C GLU A 156 -12.70 -23.41 -23.75
N ALA A 157 -13.21 -23.21 -22.53
CA ALA A 157 -14.33 -22.31 -22.29
C ALA A 157 -13.91 -20.83 -22.19
N GLY A 158 -12.62 -20.53 -22.24
CA GLY A 158 -12.10 -19.16 -22.24
C GLY A 158 -12.23 -18.45 -20.89
N ARG A 159 -12.15 -19.18 -19.77
CA ARG A 159 -12.46 -18.65 -18.43
C ARG A 159 -11.52 -19.13 -17.31
N LEU A 160 -11.37 -18.29 -16.30
CA LEU A 160 -10.69 -18.54 -15.04
C LEU A 160 -11.71 -18.44 -13.90
N THR A 161 -11.67 -19.36 -12.95
CA THR A 161 -12.36 -19.19 -11.66
C THR A 161 -11.42 -18.52 -10.68
N VAL A 162 -11.85 -17.44 -10.05
CA VAL A 162 -11.11 -16.76 -9.00
C VAL A 162 -11.81 -16.95 -7.65
N VAL A 163 -11.00 -17.25 -6.64
CA VAL A 163 -11.34 -17.13 -5.23
C VAL A 163 -10.55 -15.92 -4.73
N PRO A 164 -11.16 -14.72 -4.70
CA PRO A 164 -10.46 -13.56 -4.21
C PRO A 164 -10.09 -13.83 -2.75
N PRO A 165 -8.84 -13.59 -2.32
CA PRO A 165 -8.52 -13.66 -0.89
C PRO A 165 -9.49 -12.74 -0.14
N LEU A 166 -9.96 -13.15 1.03
CA LEU A 166 -11.02 -12.51 1.84
C LEU A 166 -10.89 -10.97 2.01
N GLU A 167 -9.72 -10.41 1.70
CA GLU A 167 -9.40 -8.97 1.67
C GLU A 167 -9.93 -8.21 0.43
N VAL A 168 -10.29 -8.90 -0.67
CA VAL A 168 -10.70 -8.28 -1.97
C VAL A 168 -12.22 -8.17 -2.15
N GLU A 169 -13.03 -8.86 -1.32
CA GLU A 169 -14.50 -8.84 -1.40
C GLU A 169 -15.19 -8.01 -0.31
N ALA A 170 -14.48 -7.11 0.37
CA ALA A 170 -15.15 -6.10 1.20
C ALA A 170 -15.52 -4.85 0.37
N LYS A 171 -16.42 -5.00 -0.61
CA LYS A 171 -17.34 -3.91 -0.96
C LYS A 171 -18.62 -4.14 -0.15
N PRO A 172 -18.93 -3.31 0.86
CA PRO A 172 -20.23 -3.38 1.49
C PRO A 172 -21.30 -3.01 0.44
N SER A 173 -22.11 -3.99 0.05
CA SER A 173 -23.31 -3.79 -0.77
C SER A 173 -24.50 -3.26 0.06
N CYS A 174 -24.23 -2.68 1.22
CA CYS A 174 -25.22 -2.01 2.04
C CYS A 174 -24.89 -0.51 2.05
N PRO A 175 -25.86 0.41 1.85
CA PRO A 175 -25.62 1.81 2.19
C PRO A 175 -25.27 1.86 3.69
N MET A 176 -23.97 1.96 3.99
CA MET A 176 -23.49 2.08 5.36
C MET A 176 -24.11 3.34 5.95
N ASP A 177 -24.92 3.15 6.99
CA ASP A 177 -25.40 4.22 7.84
C ASP A 177 -24.17 5.02 8.31
N ARG A 178 -24.17 6.34 8.11
CA ARG A 178 -23.10 7.26 8.57
C ARG A 178 -22.84 7.13 10.07
N ARG A 179 -23.77 6.53 10.84
CA ARG A 179 -23.62 6.19 12.25
C ARG A 179 -22.67 5.02 12.55
N SER A 180 -22.17 4.31 11.54
CA SER A 180 -21.30 3.15 11.69
C SER A 180 -19.83 3.40 11.32
N MET A 181 -19.49 4.59 10.83
CA MET A 181 -18.13 4.94 10.40
C MET A 181 -17.35 5.67 11.51
N TRP A 182 -16.12 5.23 11.76
CA TRP A 182 -15.26 5.88 12.75
C TRP A 182 -14.96 7.31 12.32
N THR A 183 -15.35 8.30 13.14
CA THR A 183 -15.31 9.71 12.74
C THR A 183 -14.39 10.54 13.64
N ALA A 184 -13.37 11.15 13.04
CA ALA A 184 -12.54 12.17 13.67
C ALA A 184 -13.08 13.57 13.38
N THR A 185 -13.24 14.39 14.41
CA THR A 185 -13.52 15.83 14.26
C THR A 185 -12.40 16.65 14.87
N VAL A 186 -11.70 17.45 14.07
CA VAL A 186 -10.58 18.28 14.51
C VAL A 186 -11.00 19.75 14.53
N PHE A 187 -10.87 20.39 15.70
CA PHE A 187 -10.99 21.84 15.86
C PHE A 187 -9.61 22.47 15.85
N THR A 188 -9.36 23.35 14.89
CA THR A 188 -8.04 23.95 14.69
C THR A 188 -8.15 25.36 14.13
N LEU A 189 -7.09 26.16 14.29
CA LEU A 189 -6.90 27.40 13.56
C LEU A 189 -6.25 27.19 12.19
N PHE A 190 -5.79 26.00 11.83
CA PHE A 190 -5.12 25.75 10.55
C PHE A 190 -5.76 24.54 9.85
N PRO A 191 -7.01 24.67 9.39
CA PRO A 191 -7.71 23.57 8.72
C PRO A 191 -6.96 23.04 7.50
N GLU A 192 -6.18 23.88 6.81
CA GLU A 192 -5.36 23.54 5.65
C GLU A 192 -4.23 22.53 5.95
N MET A 193 -3.87 22.34 7.22
CA MET A 193 -2.92 21.28 7.61
C MET A 193 -3.50 19.89 7.41
N PHE A 194 -4.83 19.75 7.28
CA PHE A 194 -5.53 18.47 7.19
C PHE A 194 -6.09 18.22 5.78
N PRO A 195 -6.11 16.95 5.30
CA PRO A 195 -5.69 15.74 6.00
C PRO A 195 -4.16 15.61 6.13
N GLY A 196 -3.38 16.40 5.37
CA GLY A 196 -1.93 16.36 5.42
C GLY A 196 -1.39 14.94 5.19
N PRO A 197 -0.46 14.45 6.01
CA PRO A 197 0.03 13.07 5.94
C PRO A 197 -1.05 11.99 6.05
N LEU A 198 -2.18 12.29 6.72
CA LEU A 198 -3.28 11.31 6.89
C LEU A 198 -3.98 10.98 5.57
N GLY A 199 -3.80 11.81 4.52
CA GLY A 199 -4.32 11.55 3.18
C GLY A 199 -3.44 10.61 2.34
N LEU A 200 -2.34 10.11 2.90
CA LEU A 200 -1.36 9.26 2.20
C LEU A 200 -1.38 7.83 2.77
N ALA A 201 -0.76 6.90 2.04
CA ALA A 201 -0.54 5.51 2.47
C ALA A 201 -1.79 4.85 3.08
N LEU A 202 -1.64 4.09 4.17
CA LEU A 202 -2.71 3.29 4.79
C LEU A 202 -3.91 4.14 5.24
N SER A 203 -3.67 5.29 5.89
CA SER A 203 -4.75 6.15 6.37
C SER A 203 -5.52 6.79 5.23
N GLY A 204 -4.83 7.19 4.16
CA GLY A 204 -5.43 7.76 2.96
C GLY A 204 -6.25 6.75 2.16
N GLU A 205 -5.72 5.52 2.00
CA GLU A 205 -6.45 4.42 1.37
C GLU A 205 -7.68 4.01 2.19
N ALA A 206 -7.56 3.95 3.52
CA ALA A 206 -8.70 3.72 4.40
C ALA A 206 -9.77 4.82 4.28
N MET A 207 -9.34 6.07 4.10
CA MET A 207 -10.25 7.21 3.88
C MET A 207 -10.97 7.11 2.53
N SER A 208 -10.27 6.73 1.45
CA SER A 208 -10.89 6.57 0.11
C SER A 208 -11.90 5.42 0.07
N ARG A 209 -11.71 4.41 0.92
CA ARG A 209 -12.64 3.29 1.16
C ARG A 209 -13.74 3.61 2.17
N ALA A 210 -13.80 4.84 2.70
CA ALA A 210 -14.75 5.28 3.71
C ALA A 210 -14.76 4.42 4.99
N ILE A 211 -13.61 3.83 5.37
CA ILE A 211 -13.46 3.12 6.64
C ILE A 211 -13.51 4.11 7.82
N TRP A 212 -13.03 5.34 7.59
CA TRP A 212 -13.07 6.42 8.55
C TRP A 212 -13.28 7.77 7.86
N VAL A 213 -13.73 8.76 8.63
CA VAL A 213 -14.02 10.11 8.14
C VAL A 213 -13.27 11.14 8.97
N LEU A 214 -12.68 12.13 8.30
CA LEU A 214 -12.09 13.30 8.92
C LEU A 214 -12.95 14.55 8.66
N SER A 215 -13.44 15.17 9.72
CA SER A 215 -14.11 16.48 9.69
C SER A 215 -13.21 17.53 10.33
N VAL A 216 -12.89 18.59 9.60
CA VAL A 216 -12.01 19.66 10.09
C VAL A 216 -12.83 20.92 10.27
N ARG A 217 -12.75 21.53 11.46
CA ARG A 217 -13.50 22.71 11.87
C ARG A 217 -12.53 23.84 12.18
N ASP A 218 -12.69 24.93 11.44
CA ASP A 218 -11.95 26.17 11.69
C ASP A 218 -12.54 26.90 12.90
N ILE A 219 -11.75 27.05 13.97
CA ILE A 219 -12.15 27.77 15.19
C ILE A 219 -12.40 29.25 14.88
N ARG A 220 -11.71 29.84 13.88
CA ARG A 220 -12.01 31.22 13.45
C ARG A 220 -13.45 31.34 12.98
N ALA A 221 -14.09 30.22 12.61
CA ALA A 221 -15.54 29.97 12.58
C ALA A 221 -16.38 30.98 13.37
N ASN A 222 -16.03 31.02 14.65
CA ASN A 222 -16.79 31.67 15.71
C ASN A 222 -15.99 32.81 16.35
N GLY A 223 -14.96 33.30 15.66
CA GLY A 223 -14.15 34.44 16.11
C GLY A 223 -14.96 35.73 16.18
N LEU A 224 -14.57 36.62 17.08
CA LEU A 224 -15.32 37.82 17.41
C LEU A 224 -15.00 39.01 16.50
N GLY A 225 -16.03 39.83 16.24
CA GLY A 225 -15.92 41.08 15.50
C GLY A 225 -15.52 40.89 14.03
N ARG A 226 -15.20 42.01 13.36
CA ARG A 226 -14.89 42.04 11.92
C ARG A 226 -13.65 41.21 11.56
N HIS A 227 -12.69 41.11 12.47
CA HIS A 227 -11.42 40.42 12.26
C HIS A 227 -11.43 38.95 12.67
N ARG A 228 -12.57 38.43 13.17
CA ARG A 228 -12.71 37.05 13.67
C ARG A 228 -11.62 36.70 14.69
N ALA A 229 -11.43 37.57 15.68
CA ALA A 229 -10.44 37.37 16.74
C ALA A 229 -10.79 36.11 17.56
N VAL A 230 -9.80 35.26 17.82
CA VAL A 230 -9.98 33.97 18.51
C VAL A 230 -9.25 33.89 19.84
N ASP A 231 -8.35 34.84 20.08
CA ASP A 231 -7.41 34.87 21.19
C ASP A 231 -7.43 36.25 21.86
N ASP A 232 -6.95 36.31 23.09
CA ASP A 232 -6.74 37.55 23.83
C ASP A 232 -5.51 37.41 24.76
N THR A 233 -5.06 38.53 25.31
CA THR A 233 -3.96 38.53 26.29
C THR A 233 -4.34 37.76 27.57
N PRO A 234 -3.40 37.04 28.20
CA PRO A 234 -3.68 36.29 29.41
C PRO A 234 -4.05 37.21 30.58
N ALA A 235 -5.10 36.85 31.32
CA ALA A 235 -5.42 37.49 32.59
C ALA A 235 -4.27 37.27 33.60
N GLY A 236 -3.90 38.31 34.35
CA GLY A 236 -2.72 38.29 35.23
C GLY A 236 -1.43 38.77 34.57
N GLY A 237 -1.45 39.07 33.27
CA GLY A 237 -0.28 39.51 32.51
C GLY A 237 0.61 38.35 32.06
N GLY A 238 1.66 38.69 31.30
CA GLY A 238 2.55 37.72 30.68
C GLY A 238 2.60 37.90 29.15
N PRO A 239 3.65 37.37 28.49
CA PRO A 239 3.73 37.38 27.03
C PRO A 239 2.73 36.39 26.42
N GLY A 240 2.46 36.54 25.12
CA GLY A 240 1.66 35.60 24.35
C GLY A 240 0.15 35.87 24.41
N MET A 241 -0.61 34.94 23.84
CA MET A 241 -2.06 35.02 23.68
C MET A 241 -2.69 33.69 24.12
N VAL A 242 -3.96 33.71 24.52
CA VAL A 242 -4.72 32.53 24.94
C VAL A 242 -6.00 32.44 24.12
N ILE A 243 -6.32 31.26 23.59
CA ILE A 243 -7.57 31.03 22.87
C ILE A 243 -8.74 31.26 23.83
N ARG A 244 -9.68 32.12 23.42
CA ARG A 244 -10.78 32.56 24.27
C ARG A 244 -11.82 31.47 24.47
N ALA A 245 -12.34 31.37 25.70
CA ALA A 245 -13.36 30.39 26.07
C ALA A 245 -14.68 30.56 25.30
N ASP A 246 -15.11 31.79 25.03
CA ASP A 246 -16.35 32.10 24.31
C ASP A 246 -16.29 31.65 22.84
N VAL A 247 -15.14 31.85 22.18
CA VAL A 247 -14.90 31.43 20.81
C VAL A 247 -14.80 29.91 20.70
N LEU A 248 -13.94 29.26 21.50
CA LEU A 248 -13.78 27.80 21.42
C LEU A 248 -15.05 27.08 21.86
N GLY A 249 -15.71 27.54 22.93
CA GLY A 249 -16.98 26.98 23.38
C GLY A 249 -18.04 27.04 22.28
N ALA A 250 -18.23 28.20 21.66
CA ALA A 250 -19.17 28.35 20.55
C ALA A 250 -18.79 27.50 19.33
N SER A 251 -17.50 27.32 19.06
CA SER A 251 -17.04 26.47 17.95
C SER A 251 -17.38 25.00 18.20
N LEU A 252 -17.10 24.48 19.41
CA LEU A 252 -17.45 23.11 19.79
C LEU A 252 -18.97 22.89 19.75
N ASP A 253 -19.74 23.83 20.29
CA ASP A 253 -21.21 23.73 20.34
C ASP A 253 -21.85 23.79 18.95
N ALA A 254 -21.25 24.52 18.00
CA ALA A 254 -21.73 24.58 16.62
C ALA A 254 -21.24 23.42 15.74
N GLY A 255 -20.11 22.81 16.10
CA GLY A 255 -19.44 21.79 15.29
C GLY A 255 -19.75 20.35 15.68
N LEU A 256 -20.41 20.14 16.83
CA LEU A 256 -20.76 18.84 17.40
C LEU A 256 -22.26 18.75 17.68
N ASP A 257 -22.82 17.56 17.50
CA ASP A 257 -24.20 17.30 17.89
C ASP A 257 -24.33 17.23 19.42
N ALA A 258 -25.51 17.59 19.95
CA ALA A 258 -25.73 17.66 21.40
C ALA A 258 -25.61 16.29 22.11
N ASP A 259 -25.85 15.20 21.38
CA ASP A 259 -25.74 13.82 21.84
C ASP A 259 -24.39 13.17 21.51
N ASP A 260 -23.44 13.92 20.93
CA ASP A 260 -22.11 13.41 20.61
C ASP A 260 -21.35 12.97 21.87
N ARG A 261 -21.10 11.66 21.94
CA ARG A 261 -20.45 10.98 23.07
C ARG A 261 -18.99 10.65 22.83
N ARG A 262 -18.42 11.05 21.69
CA ARG A 262 -17.02 10.77 21.37
C ARG A 262 -16.11 11.47 22.39
N PRO A 263 -15.00 10.83 22.80
CA PRO A 263 -14.02 11.48 23.67
C PRO A 263 -13.52 12.79 23.05
N ARG A 264 -13.45 13.85 23.87
CA ARG A 264 -13.03 15.20 23.47
C ARG A 264 -11.65 15.48 24.04
N LEU A 265 -10.63 15.43 23.20
CA LEU A 265 -9.24 15.49 23.63
C LEU A 265 -8.65 16.87 23.30
N LEU A 266 -8.20 17.59 24.32
CA LEU A 266 -7.35 18.76 24.16
C LEU A 266 -5.90 18.32 24.10
N LEU A 267 -5.21 18.66 23.01
CA LEU A 267 -3.81 18.26 22.83
C LEU A 267 -2.90 19.26 23.52
N SER A 268 -2.36 18.83 24.67
CA SER A 268 -1.72 19.68 25.67
C SER A 268 -0.54 18.93 26.29
N PRO A 269 0.65 19.56 26.44
CA PRO A 269 1.78 18.92 27.10
C PRO A 269 1.53 18.65 28.60
N ARG A 270 0.51 19.28 29.21
CA ARG A 270 0.06 19.00 30.59
C ARG A 270 -0.76 17.71 30.71
N GLY A 271 -1.23 17.18 29.58
CA GLY A 271 -2.14 16.05 29.54
C GLY A 271 -1.49 14.72 29.90
N ALA A 272 -2.31 13.71 30.12
CA ALA A 272 -1.82 12.35 30.30
C ALA A 272 -1.06 11.89 29.03
N PRO A 273 0.07 11.18 29.15
CA PRO A 273 0.78 10.66 27.98
C PRO A 273 -0.11 9.74 27.14
N PHE A 274 -0.13 9.96 25.83
CA PHE A 274 -0.81 9.11 24.87
C PHE A 274 -0.10 7.76 24.78
N THR A 275 -0.87 6.68 24.80
CA THR A 275 -0.34 5.31 24.83
C THR A 275 -1.05 4.44 23.81
N GLN A 276 -0.43 3.32 23.44
CA GLN A 276 -1.04 2.31 22.56
C GLN A 276 -2.38 1.79 23.12
N THR A 277 -2.49 1.61 24.44
CA THR A 277 -3.75 1.27 25.09
C THR A 277 -4.84 2.31 24.85
N ARG A 278 -4.49 3.60 24.90
CA ARG A 278 -5.43 4.69 24.62
C ARG A 278 -5.82 4.72 23.15
N ALA A 279 -4.89 4.53 22.23
CA ALA A 279 -5.17 4.42 20.80
C ALA A 279 -6.19 3.31 20.50
N ARG A 280 -5.99 2.12 21.09
CA ARG A 280 -6.91 0.98 20.96
C ARG A 280 -8.31 1.29 21.51
N ALA A 281 -8.39 1.94 22.67
CA ALA A 281 -9.67 2.35 23.24
C ALA A 281 -10.44 3.32 22.32
N LEU A 282 -9.75 4.31 21.75
CA LEU A 282 -10.35 5.26 20.79
C LEU A 282 -10.77 4.57 19.49
N ALA A 283 -9.93 3.69 18.94
CA ALA A 283 -10.22 2.94 17.72
C ALA A 283 -11.42 1.98 17.87
N SER A 284 -11.66 1.46 19.08
CA SER A 284 -12.82 0.60 19.37
C SER A 284 -14.15 1.35 19.52
N GLY A 285 -14.11 2.68 19.67
CA GLY A 285 -15.30 3.53 19.78
C GLY A 285 -15.80 4.03 18.42
N GLU A 286 -16.69 5.04 18.46
CA GLU A 286 -17.27 5.65 17.25
C GLU A 286 -16.38 6.71 16.60
N GLY A 287 -15.32 7.14 17.29
CA GLY A 287 -14.51 8.26 16.83
C GLY A 287 -13.85 9.06 17.95
N VAL A 288 -13.33 10.22 17.59
CA VAL A 288 -12.68 11.15 18.52
C VAL A 288 -12.88 12.60 18.08
N VAL A 289 -13.02 13.49 19.06
CA VAL A 289 -12.96 14.93 18.84
C VAL A 289 -11.61 15.43 19.35
N LEU A 290 -10.85 16.14 18.52
CA LEU A 290 -9.51 16.64 18.81
C LEU A 290 -9.52 18.17 18.77
N ILE A 291 -9.00 18.79 19.81
CA ILE A 291 -8.88 20.25 19.93
C ILE A 291 -7.39 20.61 19.87
N CYS A 292 -7.03 21.34 18.82
CA CYS A 292 -5.66 21.81 18.60
C CYS A 292 -5.48 23.18 19.23
N GLY A 293 -4.77 23.23 20.37
CA GLY A 293 -4.35 24.48 20.98
C GLY A 293 -3.29 25.22 20.15
N ARG A 294 -3.19 26.54 20.36
CA ARG A 294 -2.17 27.44 19.80
C ARG A 294 -1.79 28.49 20.85
N PHE A 295 -0.77 29.28 20.54
CA PHE A 295 -0.27 30.34 21.41
C PHE A 295 0.17 29.75 22.77
N GLU A 296 -0.18 30.39 23.89
CA GLU A 296 0.08 29.87 25.24
C GLU A 296 -0.91 28.76 25.66
N GLY A 297 -1.98 28.57 24.89
CA GLY A 297 -2.96 27.52 25.11
C GLY A 297 -4.41 27.99 25.02
N VAL A 298 -5.27 27.31 25.76
CA VAL A 298 -6.72 27.51 25.79
C VAL A 298 -7.13 27.97 27.18
N ASP A 299 -8.10 28.87 27.26
CA ASP A 299 -8.67 29.31 28.53
C ASP A 299 -9.17 28.11 29.37
N GLU A 300 -8.70 28.00 30.61
CA GLU A 300 -8.97 26.84 31.48
C GLU A 300 -10.48 26.58 31.69
N ARG A 301 -11.33 27.62 31.61
CA ARG A 301 -12.77 27.49 31.86
C ARG A 301 -13.47 26.63 30.81
N VAL A 302 -13.05 26.68 29.54
CA VAL A 302 -13.69 25.87 28.49
C VAL A 302 -13.31 24.39 28.59
N ILE A 303 -12.13 24.08 29.14
CA ILE A 303 -11.70 22.70 29.43
C ILE A 303 -12.71 22.04 30.38
N ALA A 304 -12.95 22.67 31.54
CA ALA A 304 -13.92 22.19 32.52
C ALA A 304 -15.36 22.24 31.98
N ALA A 305 -15.76 23.35 31.34
CA ALA A 305 -17.15 23.55 30.89
C ALA A 305 -17.56 22.65 29.71
N ARG A 306 -16.62 22.04 28.99
CA ARG A 306 -16.89 21.12 27.88
C ARG A 306 -16.31 19.72 28.09
N ASN A 307 -15.85 19.43 29.31
CA ASN A 307 -15.25 18.16 29.71
C ASN A 307 -14.15 17.69 28.75
N LEU A 308 -13.21 18.59 28.44
CA LEU A 308 -12.08 18.26 27.57
C LEU A 308 -11.03 17.47 28.37
N GLU A 309 -10.65 16.31 27.86
CA GLU A 309 -9.57 15.50 28.40
C GLU A 309 -8.23 15.95 27.83
N GLU A 310 -7.28 16.33 28.67
CA GLU A 310 -5.94 16.70 28.20
C GLU A 310 -5.08 15.47 27.90
N ILE A 311 -4.52 15.39 26.68
CA ILE A 311 -3.56 14.36 26.28
C ILE A 311 -2.27 15.00 25.74
N SER A 312 -1.12 14.45 26.18
CA SER A 312 0.22 14.78 25.68
C SER A 312 0.76 13.67 24.79
N ILE A 313 1.46 14.01 23.71
CA ILE A 313 2.18 13.03 22.87
C ILE A 313 3.66 12.87 23.28
N GLY A 314 4.09 13.56 24.33
CA GLY A 314 5.41 13.40 24.94
C GLY A 314 5.91 14.64 25.67
N ASP A 315 7.04 14.49 26.36
CA ASP A 315 7.62 15.52 27.23
C ASP A 315 8.45 16.54 26.42
N TYR A 316 7.79 17.26 25.51
CA TYR A 316 8.35 18.29 24.67
C TYR A 316 7.26 19.29 24.24
N VAL A 317 7.66 20.45 23.72
CA VAL A 317 6.74 21.54 23.35
C VAL A 317 6.66 21.68 21.82
N LEU A 318 5.43 21.74 21.30
CA LEU A 318 5.14 22.01 19.90
C LEU A 318 4.52 23.41 19.74
N SER A 319 4.54 23.95 18.52
CA SER A 319 3.92 25.24 18.20
C SER A 319 2.38 25.19 18.14
N GLY A 320 1.78 24.00 18.21
CA GLY A 320 0.35 23.78 18.16
C GLY A 320 -0.03 22.31 18.25
N GLY A 321 -1.31 22.05 18.48
CA GLY A 321 -1.84 20.69 18.63
C GLY A 321 -2.00 19.90 17.33
N GLU A 322 -1.84 20.50 16.15
CA GLU A 322 -2.18 19.88 14.86
C GLU A 322 -1.32 18.65 14.56
N ILE A 323 -0.01 18.72 14.83
CA ILE A 323 0.89 17.57 14.66
C ILE A 323 0.53 16.46 15.67
N ALA A 324 0.20 16.84 16.91
CA ALA A 324 -0.23 15.88 17.92
C ALA A 324 -1.55 15.20 17.51
N ALA A 325 -2.46 15.92 16.86
CA ALA A 325 -3.72 15.38 16.35
C ALA A 325 -3.44 14.37 15.25
N MET A 326 -2.53 14.66 14.33
CA MET A 326 -2.11 13.71 13.31
C MET A 326 -1.49 12.45 13.90
N VAL A 327 -0.66 12.56 14.94
CA VAL A 327 -0.08 11.41 15.65
C VAL A 327 -1.18 10.53 16.28
N VAL A 328 -2.12 11.15 16.99
CA VAL A 328 -3.24 10.41 17.62
C VAL A 328 -4.10 9.72 16.55
N LEU A 329 -4.41 10.42 15.46
CA LEU A 329 -5.23 9.88 14.37
C LEU A 329 -4.54 8.74 13.63
N ASP A 330 -3.26 8.88 13.28
CA ASP A 330 -2.50 7.82 12.61
C ASP A 330 -2.48 6.53 13.44
N ALA A 331 -2.18 6.65 14.74
CA ALA A 331 -2.18 5.52 15.68
C ALA A 331 -3.56 4.86 15.83
N CYS A 332 -4.65 5.64 15.82
CA CYS A 332 -6.01 5.09 15.93
C CYS A 332 -6.49 4.46 14.62
N VAL A 333 -6.32 5.16 13.49
CA VAL A 333 -6.83 4.73 12.18
C VAL A 333 -6.18 3.42 11.75
N ARG A 334 -4.88 3.26 12.00
CA ARG A 334 -4.17 2.01 11.74
C ARG A 334 -4.82 0.81 12.43
N LEU A 335 -5.41 0.98 13.61
CA LEU A 335 -6.05 -0.10 14.37
C LEU A 335 -7.47 -0.42 13.91
N LEU A 336 -8.06 0.36 13.00
CA LEU A 336 -9.43 0.13 12.54
C LEU A 336 -9.52 -1.14 11.66
N PRO A 337 -10.60 -1.92 11.79
CA PRO A 337 -10.84 -3.09 10.95
C PRO A 337 -10.79 -2.73 9.45
N GLY A 338 -9.97 -3.46 8.69
CA GLY A 338 -9.83 -3.29 7.25
C GLY A 338 -8.79 -2.27 6.80
N VAL A 339 -8.06 -1.61 7.73
CA VAL A 339 -6.96 -0.68 7.42
C VAL A 339 -5.62 -1.41 7.33
N MET A 340 -5.21 -2.08 8.40
CA MET A 340 -4.08 -3.02 8.31
C MET A 340 -4.53 -4.33 7.68
N GLY A 341 -3.61 -4.97 6.94
CA GLY A 341 -3.80 -6.32 6.37
C GLY A 341 -3.92 -7.40 7.44
N LYS A 342 -3.22 -8.54 7.29
CA LYS A 342 -3.29 -9.66 8.26
C LYS A 342 -3.22 -9.17 9.72
N GLN A 343 -4.34 -9.31 10.43
CA GLN A 343 -4.53 -8.91 11.84
C GLN A 343 -3.43 -9.45 12.78
N ALA A 344 -2.82 -10.59 12.43
CA ALA A 344 -1.70 -11.16 13.17
C ALA A 344 -0.46 -10.26 13.23
N SER A 345 -0.25 -9.35 12.27
CA SER A 345 0.89 -8.42 12.26
C SER A 345 0.84 -7.43 13.41
N GLY A 346 -0.35 -7.04 13.89
CA GLY A 346 -0.50 -6.04 14.94
C GLY A 346 -0.34 -6.58 16.36
N ALA A 347 -0.23 -7.90 16.56
CA ALA A 347 -0.12 -8.50 17.89
C ALA A 347 1.33 -8.57 18.40
N GLU A 348 2.32 -8.53 17.49
CA GLU A 348 3.75 -8.60 17.81
C GLU A 348 4.43 -7.21 17.78
N GLU A 349 3.68 -6.15 17.47
CA GLU A 349 4.20 -4.78 17.43
C GLU A 349 4.61 -4.28 18.83
N SER A 350 5.54 -3.32 18.84
CA SER A 350 6.01 -2.71 20.08
C SER A 350 4.84 -2.17 20.92
N PHE A 351 4.95 -2.32 22.25
CA PHE A 351 4.01 -1.88 23.27
C PHE A 351 2.71 -2.69 23.42
N GLU A 352 2.37 -3.58 22.48
CA GLU A 352 1.16 -4.43 22.58
C GLU A 352 1.26 -5.45 23.72
N ALA A 353 2.40 -6.14 23.81
CA ALA A 353 2.74 -7.02 24.92
C ALA A 353 3.59 -6.33 26.01
N LYS A 354 3.63 -4.98 26.03
CA LYS A 354 4.58 -4.17 26.83
C LYS A 354 6.05 -4.51 26.57
N LEU A 355 6.35 -5.06 25.41
CA LEU A 355 7.71 -5.30 24.93
C LEU A 355 7.98 -4.43 23.70
N LEU A 356 9.24 -4.12 23.45
CA LEU A 356 9.69 -3.66 22.15
C LEU A 356 9.78 -4.85 21.19
N GLU A 357 9.60 -4.57 19.91
CA GLU A 357 9.65 -5.57 18.85
C GLU A 357 11.08 -6.09 18.64
N TYR A 358 11.18 -7.34 18.20
CA TYR A 358 12.44 -8.00 17.85
C TYR A 358 13.08 -7.37 16.59
N PRO A 359 14.38 -7.57 16.36
CA PRO A 359 15.03 -7.00 15.18
C PRO A 359 14.58 -7.72 13.92
N HIS A 360 14.32 -6.93 12.87
CA HIS A 360 13.88 -7.41 11.56
C HIS A 360 15.05 -7.51 10.59
N PHE A 361 15.03 -8.56 9.78
CA PHE A 361 16.04 -8.82 8.76
C PHE A 361 15.35 -9.11 7.43
N THR A 362 15.96 -8.64 6.35
CA THR A 362 15.50 -8.92 4.98
C THR A 362 16.70 -9.14 4.07
N ARG A 363 16.45 -9.54 2.83
CA ARG A 363 17.50 -9.76 1.84
C ARG A 363 18.28 -8.45 1.59
N PRO A 364 19.59 -8.53 1.28
CA PRO A 364 20.41 -9.74 1.06
C PRO A 364 20.83 -10.46 2.35
N ARG A 365 21.25 -11.73 2.26
CA ARG A 365 21.64 -12.55 3.42
C ARG A 365 22.87 -12.03 4.17
N ALA A 366 23.79 -11.42 3.43
CA ALA A 366 24.99 -10.79 3.98
C ALA A 366 25.11 -9.38 3.41
N TRP A 367 25.40 -8.41 4.28
CA TRP A 367 25.63 -7.02 3.92
C TRP A 367 26.77 -6.47 4.78
N GLU A 368 27.83 -5.99 4.15
CA GLU A 368 29.02 -5.42 4.83
C GLU A 368 29.66 -6.36 5.89
N GLY A 369 29.62 -7.67 5.65
CA GLY A 369 30.14 -8.68 6.59
C GLY A 369 29.21 -9.00 7.75
N LEU A 370 27.99 -8.43 7.78
CA LEU A 370 26.94 -8.76 8.74
C LEU A 370 25.95 -9.74 8.09
N GLU A 371 25.69 -10.85 8.77
CA GLU A 371 24.79 -11.91 8.29
C GLU A 371 23.44 -11.89 9.02
N ILE A 372 22.40 -12.34 8.33
CA ILE A 372 21.11 -12.67 8.97
C ILE A 372 21.32 -13.85 9.92
N PRO A 373 20.83 -13.79 11.19
CA PRO A 373 20.94 -14.89 12.13
C PRO A 373 20.48 -16.24 11.55
N GLU A 374 21.29 -17.29 11.68
CA GLU A 374 21.03 -18.61 11.07
C GLU A 374 19.66 -19.18 11.45
N VAL A 375 19.19 -18.94 12.69
CA VAL A 375 17.88 -19.37 13.16
C VAL A 375 16.74 -18.83 12.29
N LEU A 376 16.86 -17.61 11.75
CA LEU A 376 15.87 -17.00 10.85
C LEU A 376 15.89 -17.60 9.45
N LEU A 377 16.96 -18.31 9.08
CA LEU A 377 17.11 -19.01 7.81
C LEU A 377 16.72 -20.49 7.87
N SER A 378 16.45 -21.01 9.07
CA SER A 378 16.24 -22.44 9.32
C SER A 378 14.90 -23.00 8.85
N GLY A 379 13.88 -22.13 8.68
CA GLY A 379 12.49 -22.54 8.42
C GLY A 379 11.77 -23.16 9.64
N ASP A 380 12.43 -23.30 10.78
CA ASP A 380 11.84 -23.84 12.01
C ASP A 380 11.05 -22.75 12.73
N HIS A 381 9.72 -22.74 12.50
CA HIS A 381 8.82 -21.73 13.07
C HIS A 381 8.87 -21.66 14.60
N ALA A 382 9.07 -22.78 15.30
CA ALA A 382 9.13 -22.80 16.75
C ALA A 382 10.42 -22.13 17.26
N LYS A 383 11.57 -22.44 16.64
CA LYS A 383 12.84 -21.77 16.99
C LYS A 383 12.84 -20.30 16.63
N ILE A 384 12.27 -19.93 15.49
CA ILE A 384 12.14 -18.53 15.07
C ILE A 384 11.29 -17.75 16.08
N LYS A 385 10.14 -18.31 16.49
CA LYS A 385 9.28 -17.67 17.50
C LYS A 385 10.01 -17.51 18.84
N ALA A 386 10.66 -18.56 19.34
CA ALA A 386 11.42 -18.49 20.60
C ALA A 386 12.55 -17.45 20.53
N TRP A 387 13.25 -17.37 19.39
CA TRP A 387 14.30 -16.37 19.17
C TRP A 387 13.72 -14.94 19.16
N ARG A 388 12.58 -14.72 18.50
CA ARG A 388 11.89 -13.43 18.46
C ARG A 388 11.48 -12.96 19.86
N GLU A 389 10.88 -13.84 20.65
CA GLU A 389 10.50 -13.55 22.03
C GLU A 389 11.71 -13.20 22.91
N ALA A 390 12.81 -13.94 22.76
CA ALA A 390 14.05 -13.69 23.49
C ALA A 390 14.69 -12.33 23.12
N GLU A 391 14.78 -12.00 21.83
CA GLU A 391 15.34 -10.72 21.37
C GLU A 391 14.45 -9.54 21.74
N ALA A 392 13.12 -9.67 21.64
CA ALA A 392 12.18 -8.65 22.10
C ALA A 392 12.38 -8.34 23.59
N LEU A 393 12.49 -9.37 24.43
CA LEU A 393 12.76 -9.22 25.86
C LEU A 393 14.11 -8.55 26.13
N LYS A 394 15.16 -8.99 25.43
CA LYS A 394 16.51 -8.44 25.55
C LYS A 394 16.55 -6.96 25.19
N ILE A 395 16.02 -6.57 24.02
CA ILE A 395 15.97 -5.18 23.57
C ILE A 395 15.14 -4.32 24.52
N THR A 396 14.02 -4.85 25.03
CA THR A 396 13.19 -4.15 26.02
C THR A 396 13.97 -3.90 27.31
N HIS A 397 14.67 -4.90 27.82
CA HIS A 397 15.50 -4.75 29.02
C HIS A 397 16.61 -3.71 28.83
N GLU A 398 17.26 -3.70 27.66
CA GLU A 398 18.35 -2.78 27.34
C GLU A 398 17.87 -1.32 27.15
N ARG A 399 16.74 -1.11 26.45
CA ARG A 399 16.32 0.23 25.98
C ARG A 399 15.15 0.82 26.75
N ARG A 400 14.24 -0.01 27.23
CA ARG A 400 13.01 0.38 27.92
C ARG A 400 12.74 -0.50 29.14
N PRO A 401 13.70 -0.58 30.10
CA PRO A 401 13.54 -1.40 31.30
C PRO A 401 12.34 -0.97 32.17
N ASP A 402 11.83 0.24 31.98
CA ASP A 402 10.61 0.75 32.61
C ASP A 402 9.36 -0.07 32.23
N LEU A 403 9.29 -0.62 31.01
CA LEU A 403 8.16 -1.43 30.56
C LEU A 403 8.07 -2.77 31.29
N LEU A 404 9.21 -3.29 31.79
CA LEU A 404 9.28 -4.56 32.52
C LEU A 404 8.98 -4.43 34.01
N LYS A 405 9.07 -3.21 34.58
CA LYS A 405 9.05 -2.97 36.03
C LYS A 405 7.66 -2.78 36.64
N ARG A 406 6.58 -2.77 35.85
CA ARG A 406 5.20 -2.64 36.37
C ARG A 406 4.48 -3.99 36.37
N LYS A 407 4.59 -4.71 37.50
CA LYS A 407 3.61 -5.72 37.92
C LYS A 407 2.50 -5.04 38.71
#